data_AF-A0A1Q9R5J9-F1
#
_entry.id   AF-A0A1Q9R5J9-F1
#
_cell.length_a   1.000
_cell.length_b   1.000
_cell.length_c   1.000
_cell.angle_alpha   90.00
_cell.angle_beta   90.00
_cell.angle_gamma   90.00
#
_symmetry.space_group_name_H-M   'P 1'
#
loop_
_entity.id
_entity.type
_entity.pdbx_description
1 polymer ?
#
loop_
_entity_poly.entity_id
_entity_poly.type
_entity_poly.pdbx_seq_one_letter_code
_entity_poly.pdbx_strand_id
1 'polypeptide(L)'
;MQLKKWFSVVPVVIGVMITLALLLVQTRVFDVIAWDYNVCHLVFGFTSPFFLSYLGIPAGKVEVLPLREVITRIAEVPLINWPLQSLLAISRGVKRDFIEGLPWTPLMGVALTLCLSIGNEMIVDPATNGIPFTSAYSNFVADVLGMVLFLCVAQPFVRRAKQAASALV
;
A
#
# COMPACT_ATOMS: atom_id res chain seq x y z
N MET A 1 1.40 1.28 -12.27
CA MET A 1 1.69 0.31 -13.36
C MET A 1 0.67 -0.81 -13.28
N GLN A 2 0.39 -1.56 -14.33
CA GLN A 2 -0.52 -2.70 -14.25
C GLN A 2 0.27 -4.01 -14.31
N LEU A 3 0.17 -4.81 -13.25
CA LEU A 3 0.76 -6.14 -13.21
C LEU A 3 -0.22 -7.14 -13.83
N LYS A 4 0.21 -7.85 -14.88
CA LYS A 4 -0.59 -8.88 -15.56
C LYS A 4 -0.19 -10.28 -15.08
N LYS A 5 -1.17 -11.17 -14.93
CA LYS A 5 -0.99 -12.61 -14.61
C LYS A 5 -0.18 -12.82 -13.32
N TRP A 6 0.57 -13.92 -13.23
CA TRP A 6 1.37 -14.32 -12.08
C TRP A 6 2.29 -13.24 -11.49
N PHE A 7 2.73 -12.26 -12.30
CA PHE A 7 3.55 -11.15 -11.81
C PHE A 7 2.82 -10.22 -10.83
N SER A 8 1.47 -10.19 -10.84
CA SER A 8 0.69 -9.41 -9.86
C SER A 8 0.70 -10.02 -8.47
N VAL A 9 1.11 -11.29 -8.32
CA VAL A 9 1.15 -11.98 -7.03
C VAL A 9 2.53 -11.86 -6.38
N VAL A 10 3.59 -11.64 -7.18
CA VAL A 10 4.98 -11.60 -6.71
C VAL A 10 5.22 -10.58 -5.60
N PRO A 11 4.80 -9.30 -5.70
CA PRO A 11 4.99 -8.33 -4.62
C PRO A 11 4.31 -8.75 -3.31
N VAL A 12 3.08 -9.29 -3.40
CA VAL A 12 2.34 -9.78 -2.24
C VAL A 12 3.08 -10.94 -1.58
N VAL A 13 3.56 -11.91 -2.36
CA VAL A 13 4.31 -13.05 -1.83
C VAL A 13 5.60 -12.61 -1.15
N ILE A 14 6.34 -11.66 -1.73
CA ILE A 14 7.56 -11.12 -1.11
C ILE A 14 7.23 -10.48 0.25
N GLY A 15 6.20 -9.62 0.30
CA GLY A 15 5.76 -9.00 1.54
C GLY A 15 5.38 -10.04 2.60
N VAL A 16 4.52 -11.00 2.24
CA VAL A 16 4.07 -12.08 3.14
C VAL A 16 5.25 -12.92 3.65
N MET A 17 6.17 -13.33 2.78
CA MET A 17 7.30 -14.17 3.18
C MET A 17 8.20 -13.46 4.19
N ILE A 18 8.42 -12.15 4.04
CA ILE A 18 9.24 -11.37 4.96
C ILE A 18 8.53 -11.18 6.30
N THR A 19 7.22 -10.89 6.28
CA THR A 19 6.42 -10.81 7.50
C THR A 19 6.38 -12.14 8.25
N LEU A 20 6.23 -13.26 7.55
CA LEU A 20 6.27 -14.60 8.15
C LEU A 20 7.66 -14.94 8.70
N ALA A 21 8.73 -14.54 8.00
CA ALA A 21 10.09 -14.72 8.49
C ALA A 21 10.32 -13.94 9.79
N LEU A 22 9.89 -12.67 9.85
CA LEU A 22 9.97 -11.87 11.08
C LEU A 22 9.18 -12.53 12.21
N LEU A 23 7.95 -12.99 11.94
CA LEU A 23 7.12 -13.67 12.94
C LEU A 23 7.80 -14.93 13.48
N LEU A 24 8.41 -15.73 12.60
CA LEU A 24 9.12 -16.94 13.00
C LEU A 24 10.35 -16.60 13.85
N VAL A 25 11.15 -15.61 13.45
CA VAL A 25 12.31 -15.16 14.23
C VAL A 25 11.85 -14.67 15.61
N GLN A 26 10.87 -13.75 15.65
CA GLN A 26 10.32 -13.16 16.88
C GLN A 26 9.80 -14.23 17.86
N THR A 27 9.14 -15.27 17.35
CA THR A 27 8.48 -16.27 18.21
C THR A 27 9.34 -17.47 18.56
N ARG A 28 10.36 -17.79 17.76
CA ARG A 28 11.11 -19.07 17.89
C ARG A 28 12.61 -18.91 18.04
N VAL A 29 13.19 -17.79 17.65
CA VAL A 29 14.64 -17.64 17.52
C VAL A 29 15.16 -16.54 18.44
N PHE A 30 14.58 -15.35 18.36
CA PHE A 30 15.10 -14.15 19.00
C PHE A 30 14.02 -13.11 19.23
N ASP A 31 13.99 -12.52 20.42
CA ASP A 31 13.06 -11.43 20.74
C ASP A 31 13.56 -10.10 20.15
N VAL A 32 13.20 -9.85 18.89
CA VAL A 32 13.57 -8.64 18.14
C VAL A 32 12.95 -7.41 18.80
N ILE A 33 11.70 -7.50 19.24
CA ILE A 33 10.97 -6.40 19.89
C ILE A 33 11.70 -5.94 21.15
N ALA A 34 12.12 -6.86 22.01
CA ALA A 34 12.84 -6.51 23.24
C ALA A 34 14.27 -6.02 22.96
N TRP A 35 14.88 -6.45 21.85
CA TRP A 35 16.23 -6.05 21.49
C TRP A 35 16.31 -4.64 20.88
N ASP A 36 15.57 -4.41 19.80
CA ASP A 36 15.49 -3.10 19.15
C ASP A 36 14.19 -2.98 18.35
N TYR A 37 13.23 -2.26 18.94
CA TYR A 37 11.93 -2.04 18.35
C TYR A 37 11.98 -1.26 17.02
N ASN A 38 13.03 -0.47 16.77
CA ASN A 38 13.20 0.21 15.48
C ASN A 38 13.36 -0.78 14.32
N VAL A 39 13.84 -2.00 14.59
CA VAL A 39 13.93 -3.05 13.56
C VAL A 39 12.53 -3.47 13.10
N CYS A 40 11.56 -3.52 14.01
CA CYS A 40 10.16 -3.79 13.66
C CYS A 40 9.59 -2.70 12.76
N HIS A 41 9.88 -1.43 13.07
CA HIS A 41 9.51 -0.28 12.25
C HIS A 41 10.18 -0.29 10.87
N LEU A 42 11.47 -0.57 10.80
CA LEU A 42 12.18 -0.75 9.52
C LEU A 42 11.49 -1.81 8.65
N VAL A 43 11.14 -2.97 9.23
CA VAL A 43 10.45 -4.05 8.50
C VAL A 43 9.03 -3.63 8.13
N PHE A 44 8.31 -2.92 9.00
CA PHE A 44 6.99 -2.36 8.69
C PHE A 44 7.06 -1.40 7.49
N GLY A 45 7.93 -0.38 7.55
CA GLY A 45 8.14 0.58 6.48
C GLY A 45 8.58 -0.08 5.16
N PHE A 46 9.32 -1.19 5.24
CA PHE A 46 9.70 -1.97 4.06
C PHE A 46 8.57 -2.83 3.48
N THR A 47 7.78 -3.48 4.33
CA THR A 47 6.78 -4.49 3.90
C THR A 47 5.42 -3.87 3.57
N SER A 48 4.96 -2.88 4.33
CA SER A 48 3.65 -2.22 4.13
C SER A 48 3.43 -1.67 2.71
N PRO A 49 4.42 -1.03 2.07
CA PRO A 49 4.27 -0.57 0.69
C PRO A 49 4.00 -1.68 -0.32
N PHE A 50 4.43 -2.93 -0.09
CA PHE A 50 4.13 -4.04 -1.02
C PHE A 50 2.62 -4.24 -1.19
N PHE A 51 1.86 -4.06 -0.12
CA PHE A 51 0.40 -4.21 -0.10
C PHE A 51 -0.30 -2.92 -0.51
N LEU A 52 0.09 -1.78 0.08
CA LEU A 52 -0.58 -0.50 -0.16
C LEU A 52 -0.38 0.02 -1.60
N SER A 53 0.66 -0.45 -2.29
CA SER A 53 0.87 -0.15 -3.72
C SER A 53 -0.28 -0.60 -4.62
N TYR A 54 -1.11 -1.56 -4.18
CA TYR A 54 -2.29 -2.02 -4.92
C TYR A 54 -3.49 -1.07 -4.84
N LEU A 55 -3.47 -0.11 -3.91
CA LEU A 55 -4.51 0.89 -3.75
C LEU A 55 -4.31 2.09 -4.69
N GLY A 56 -3.24 2.09 -5.49
CA GLY A 56 -2.96 3.17 -6.42
C GLY A 56 -3.91 3.20 -7.61
N ILE A 57 -4.36 4.39 -7.97
CA ILE A 57 -5.14 4.60 -9.19
C ILE A 57 -4.17 4.92 -10.33
N PRO A 58 -4.18 4.18 -11.45
CA PRO A 58 -3.36 4.52 -12.62
C PRO A 58 -3.77 5.89 -13.15
N ALA A 59 -2.83 6.83 -13.27
CA ALA A 59 -3.12 8.20 -13.71
C ALA A 59 -3.87 8.27 -15.05
N GLY A 60 -3.57 7.36 -15.99
CA GLY A 60 -4.26 7.29 -17.29
C GLY A 60 -5.65 6.65 -17.27
N LYS A 61 -6.15 6.21 -16.11
CA LYS A 61 -7.50 5.63 -15.92
C LYS A 61 -8.40 6.48 -15.02
N VAL A 62 -7.94 7.64 -14.61
CA VAL A 62 -8.76 8.59 -13.87
C VAL A 62 -9.68 9.28 -14.88
N GLU A 63 -10.92 8.81 -14.97
CA GLU A 63 -11.96 9.52 -15.72
C GLU A 63 -12.38 10.77 -14.92
N VAL A 64 -12.21 11.94 -15.52
CA VAL A 64 -12.69 13.20 -14.95
C VAL A 64 -14.12 13.42 -15.43
N LEU A 65 -15.08 13.09 -14.57
CA LEU A 65 -16.50 13.33 -14.82
C LEU A 65 -16.90 14.72 -14.30
N PRO A 66 -17.78 15.47 -15.00
CA PRO A 66 -18.35 16.70 -14.48
C PRO A 66 -19.07 16.46 -13.15
N LEU A 67 -18.79 17.26 -12.12
CA LEU A 67 -19.39 17.11 -10.79
C LEU A 67 -20.92 17.08 -10.83
N ARG A 68 -21.53 17.91 -11.68
CA ARG A 68 -22.98 17.94 -11.88
C ARG A 68 -23.52 16.57 -12.30
N GLU A 69 -22.84 15.91 -13.24
CA GLU A 69 -23.24 14.59 -13.73
C GLU A 69 -23.11 13.52 -12.64
N VAL A 70 -22.05 13.57 -11.84
CA VAL A 70 -21.86 12.67 -10.68
C VAL A 70 -23.01 12.83 -9.68
N ILE A 71 -23.37 14.07 -9.32
CA ILE A 71 -24.46 14.35 -8.38
C ILE A 71 -25.80 13.84 -8.92
N THR A 72 -26.10 14.11 -10.20
CA THR A 72 -27.33 13.63 -10.84
C THR A 72 -27.42 12.10 -10.81
N ARG A 73 -26.35 11.40 -11.19
CA ARG A 73 -26.29 9.93 -11.17
C ARG A 73 -26.43 9.34 -9.76
N ILE A 74 -25.86 9.99 -8.73
CA ILE A 74 -26.02 9.54 -7.34
C ILE A 74 -27.47 9.73 -6.87
N ALA A 75 -28.08 10.87 -7.21
CA ALA A 75 -29.46 11.18 -6.82
C ALA A 75 -30.49 10.24 -7.48
N GLU A 76 -30.17 9.67 -8.65
CA GLU A 76 -31.01 8.69 -9.34
C GLU A 76 -31.04 7.31 -8.67
N VAL A 77 -30.11 7.01 -7.75
CA VAL A 77 -30.06 5.72 -7.05
C VAL A 77 -30.83 5.81 -5.72
N PRO A 78 -31.95 5.07 -5.54
CA PRO A 78 -32.66 5.04 -4.27
C PRO A 78 -31.74 4.61 -3.13
N LEU A 79 -31.81 5.32 -1.99
CA LEU A 79 -30.90 5.12 -0.85
C LEU A 79 -30.90 3.66 -0.35
N ILE A 80 -32.06 3.00 -0.38
CA ILE A 80 -32.22 1.59 0.04
C ILE A 80 -31.39 0.61 -0.82
N ASN A 81 -31.08 0.99 -2.05
CA ASN A 81 -30.29 0.18 -2.98
C ASN A 81 -28.78 0.47 -2.88
N TRP A 82 -28.37 1.52 -2.15
CA TRP A 82 -26.96 1.90 -2.03
C TRP A 82 -26.05 0.76 -1.55
N PRO A 83 -26.40 -0.04 -0.53
CA PRO A 83 -25.53 -1.11 -0.07
C PRO A 83 -25.23 -2.13 -1.17
N LEU A 84 -26.28 -2.61 -1.85
CA LEU A 84 -26.15 -3.58 -2.93
C LEU A 84 -25.40 -3.00 -4.13
N GLN A 85 -25.71 -1.78 -4.53
CA GLN A 85 -25.04 -1.11 -5.66
C GLN A 85 -23.56 -0.87 -5.37
N SER A 86 -23.20 -0.56 -4.12
CA SER A 86 -21.82 -0.42 -3.68
C SER A 86 -21.07 -1.75 -3.78
N LEU A 87 -21.67 -2.84 -3.31
CA LEU A 87 -21.09 -4.19 -3.45
C LEU A 87 -20.89 -4.59 -4.92
N LEU A 88 -21.88 -4.29 -5.77
CA LEU A 88 -21.79 -4.55 -7.21
C LEU A 88 -20.75 -3.66 -7.91
N ALA A 89 -20.56 -2.42 -7.46
CA ALA A 89 -19.53 -1.54 -7.98
C ALA A 89 -18.13 -2.06 -7.59
N ILE A 90 -17.95 -2.47 -6.34
CA ILE A 90 -16.71 -3.09 -5.84
C ILE A 90 -16.42 -4.38 -6.63
N SER A 91 -17.40 -5.27 -6.78
CA SER A 91 -17.18 -6.54 -7.50
C SER A 91 -16.82 -6.33 -8.97
N ARG A 92 -17.48 -5.38 -9.65
CA ARG A 92 -17.14 -4.98 -11.02
C ARG A 92 -15.73 -4.39 -11.10
N GLY A 93 -15.34 -3.54 -10.14
CA GLY A 93 -13.99 -2.99 -10.04
C GLY A 93 -12.93 -4.09 -9.89
N VAL A 94 -13.13 -5.01 -8.94
CA VAL A 94 -12.23 -6.15 -8.73
C VAL A 94 -12.12 -7.01 -10.00
N LYS A 95 -13.25 -7.36 -10.63
CA LYS A 95 -13.25 -8.15 -11.87
C LYS A 95 -12.49 -7.44 -12.99
N ARG A 96 -12.72 -6.14 -13.18
CA ARG A 96 -11.98 -5.32 -14.17
C ARG A 96 -10.49 -5.36 -13.90
N ASP A 97 -10.08 -5.15 -12.64
CA ASP A 97 -8.68 -5.08 -12.29
C ASP A 97 -7.97 -6.45 -12.44
N PHE A 98 -8.69 -7.56 -12.25
CA PHE A 98 -8.19 -8.90 -12.59
C PHE A 98 -7.99 -9.12 -14.10
N ILE A 99 -8.91 -8.61 -14.93
CA ILE A 99 -8.86 -8.76 -16.39
C ILE A 99 -7.78 -7.85 -17.00
N GLU A 100 -7.77 -6.58 -16.60
CA GLU A 100 -6.89 -5.55 -17.17
C GLU A 100 -5.50 -5.52 -16.51
N GLY A 101 -5.34 -6.17 -15.36
CA GLY A 101 -4.13 -6.20 -14.56
C GLY A 101 -4.21 -5.27 -13.36
N LEU A 102 -3.78 -5.78 -12.20
CA LEU A 102 -3.87 -5.06 -10.94
C LEU A 102 -2.98 -3.83 -10.96
N PRO A 103 -3.49 -2.66 -10.54
CA PRO A 103 -2.63 -1.52 -10.35
C PRO A 103 -1.61 -1.85 -9.26
N TRP A 104 -0.34 -1.60 -9.53
CA TRP A 104 0.72 -1.61 -8.53
C TRP A 104 1.58 -0.38 -8.75
N THR A 105 1.51 0.54 -7.80
CA THR A 105 2.14 1.85 -7.87
C THR A 105 2.97 2.06 -6.60
N PRO A 106 4.27 1.69 -6.64
CA PRO A 106 5.17 1.76 -5.47
C PRO A 106 5.16 3.07 -4.72
N LEU A 107 5.15 4.18 -5.46
CA LEU A 107 5.11 5.52 -4.86
C LEU A 107 3.82 5.77 -4.08
N MET A 108 2.68 5.24 -4.55
CA MET A 108 1.43 5.35 -3.79
C MET A 108 1.50 4.50 -2.52
N GLY A 109 2.05 3.28 -2.60
CA GLY A 109 2.24 2.44 -1.43
C GLY A 109 3.11 3.10 -0.37
N VAL A 110 4.21 3.73 -0.78
CA VAL A 110 5.07 4.53 0.10
C VAL A 110 4.34 5.75 0.65
N ALA A 111 3.63 6.51 -0.19
CA ALA A 111 2.90 7.69 0.28
C ALA A 111 1.85 7.33 1.34
N LEU A 112 1.09 6.24 1.13
CA LEU A 112 0.12 5.75 2.10
C LEU A 112 0.81 5.25 3.38
N THR A 113 1.90 4.50 3.26
CA THR A 113 2.68 4.02 4.42
C THR A 113 3.24 5.20 5.22
N LEU A 114 3.73 6.24 4.54
CA LEU A 114 4.24 7.45 5.16
C LEU A 114 3.13 8.18 5.92
N CYS A 115 1.94 8.32 5.33
CA CYS A 115 0.80 8.92 6.04
C CYS A 115 0.41 8.13 7.30
N LEU A 116 0.39 6.79 7.21
CA LEU A 116 0.10 5.93 8.36
C LEU A 116 1.18 6.06 9.44
N SER A 117 2.46 6.06 9.06
CA SER A 117 3.60 6.19 9.98
C SER A 117 3.65 7.58 10.63
N ILE A 118 3.40 8.66 9.89
CA ILE A 118 3.25 10.01 10.48
C ILE A 118 2.09 10.02 11.47
N GLY A 119 0.92 9.49 11.06
CA GLY A 119 -0.26 9.45 11.92
C GLY A 119 -0.01 8.67 13.21
N ASN A 120 0.63 7.50 13.12
CA ASN A 120 0.90 6.67 14.27
C ASN A 120 2.01 7.26 15.15
N GLU A 121 3.23 7.39 14.60
CA GLU A 121 4.42 7.71 15.38
C GLU A 121 4.47 9.18 15.80
N MET A 122 4.02 10.12 14.97
CA MET A 122 4.16 11.56 15.26
C MET A 122 2.97 12.14 16.02
N ILE A 123 1.83 11.44 16.02
CA ILE A 123 0.58 11.95 16.59
C ILE A 123 0.03 10.99 17.64
N VAL A 124 -0.35 9.77 17.25
CA VAL A 124 -1.05 8.83 18.14
C VAL A 124 -0.14 8.35 19.27
N ASP A 125 1.09 7.97 18.97
CA ASP A 125 2.01 7.40 19.96
C ASP A 125 2.40 8.39 21.06
N PRO A 126 2.79 9.64 20.75
CA PRO A 126 3.04 10.64 21.77
C PRO A 126 1.77 11.08 22.51
N ALA A 127 0.65 11.28 21.79
CA ALA A 127 -0.55 11.88 22.37
C ALA A 127 -1.44 10.88 23.15
N THR A 128 -1.42 9.60 22.76
CA THR A 128 -2.36 8.58 23.25
C THR A 128 -1.64 7.47 24.00
N ASN A 129 -0.51 6.98 23.47
CA ASN A 129 0.20 5.82 24.04
C ASN A 129 1.30 6.23 25.04
N GLY A 130 1.55 7.53 25.21
CA GLY A 130 2.52 8.06 26.17
C GLY A 130 3.99 7.77 25.80
N ILE A 131 4.25 7.43 24.53
CA ILE A 131 5.61 7.16 24.05
C ILE A 131 6.36 8.50 23.94
N PRO A 132 7.58 8.63 24.50
CA PRO A 132 8.37 9.85 24.35
C PRO A 132 8.56 10.20 22.87
N PHE A 133 8.34 11.48 22.53
CA PHE A 133 8.41 11.93 21.13
C PHE A 133 9.73 11.56 20.45
N THR A 134 10.85 11.61 21.15
CA THR A 134 12.16 11.21 20.60
C THR A 134 12.24 9.73 20.23
N SER A 135 11.59 8.86 21.00
CA SER A 135 11.49 7.42 20.70
C SER A 135 10.55 7.17 19.53
N ALA A 136 9.37 7.79 19.52
CA ALA A 136 8.43 7.69 18.40
C ALA A 136 9.02 8.30 17.10
N TYR A 137 9.84 9.35 17.21
CA TYR A 137 10.60 9.90 16.09
C TYR A 137 11.65 8.93 15.55
N SER A 138 12.34 8.20 16.43
CA SER A 138 13.26 7.13 16.00
C SER A 138 12.53 6.04 15.22
N ASN A 139 11.38 5.58 15.73
CA ASN A 139 10.52 4.62 15.03
C ASN A 139 10.09 5.12 13.65
N PHE A 140 9.61 6.36 13.57
CA PHE A 140 9.25 7.01 12.31
C PHE A 140 10.41 7.05 11.31
N VAL A 141 11.61 7.42 11.76
CA VAL A 141 12.80 7.42 10.90
C VAL A 141 13.10 6.00 10.41
N ALA A 142 12.96 4.98 11.27
CA ALA A 142 13.14 3.59 10.87
C ALA A 142 12.10 3.17 9.82
N ASP A 143 10.83 3.54 9.97
CA ASP A 143 9.80 3.32 8.95
C ASP A 143 10.20 3.95 7.60
N VAL A 144 10.67 5.21 7.62
CA VAL A 144 11.11 5.93 6.42
C VAL A 144 12.30 5.23 5.75
N LEU A 145 13.27 4.74 6.52
CA LEU A 145 14.38 3.96 6.00
C LEU A 145 13.90 2.65 5.34
N GLY A 146 12.92 1.98 5.96
CA GLY A 146 12.25 0.82 5.37
C GLY A 146 11.60 1.14 4.03
N MET A 147 10.89 2.26 3.93
CA MET A 147 10.25 2.72 2.70
C MET A 147 11.27 3.04 1.59
N VAL A 148 12.41 3.64 1.94
CA VAL A 148 13.51 3.90 0.99
C VAL A 148 14.06 2.58 0.45
N LEU A 149 14.31 1.60 1.34
CA LEU A 149 14.77 0.27 0.93
C LEU A 149 13.75 -0.42 0.02
N PHE A 150 12.46 -0.29 0.31
CA PHE A 150 11.39 -0.80 -0.55
C PHE A 150 11.48 -0.19 -1.95
N LEU A 151 11.66 1.14 -2.07
CA LEU A 151 11.78 1.79 -3.37
C LEU A 151 13.00 1.29 -4.16
N CYS A 152 14.13 1.04 -3.49
CA CYS A 152 15.30 0.43 -4.11
C CYS A 152 14.98 -0.96 -4.68
N VAL A 153 14.28 -1.81 -3.92
CA VAL A 153 13.86 -3.16 -4.35
C VAL A 153 12.76 -3.11 -5.41
N ALA A 154 11.87 -2.12 -5.37
CA ALA A 154 10.79 -1.93 -6.33
C ALA A 154 11.26 -1.36 -7.67
N GLN A 155 12.40 -0.65 -7.69
CA GLN A 155 12.92 0.05 -8.86
C GLN A 155 13.06 -0.84 -10.11
N PRO A 156 13.61 -2.07 -10.05
CA PRO A 156 13.72 -2.94 -11.23
C PRO A 156 12.35 -3.31 -11.82
N PHE A 157 11.34 -3.52 -10.98
CA PHE A 157 9.97 -3.82 -11.42
C PHE A 157 9.36 -2.64 -12.17
N VAL A 158 9.53 -1.42 -11.63
CA VAL A 158 9.06 -0.19 -12.28
C VAL A 158 9.77 0.04 -13.61
N ARG A 159 11.10 -0.16 -13.67
CA ARG A 159 11.88 0.01 -14.90
C ARG A 159 11.44 -0.96 -16.00
N ARG A 160 11.30 -2.25 -15.68
CA ARG A 160 10.84 -3.28 -16.63
C ARG A 160 9.45 -2.98 -17.16
N ALA A 161 8.53 -2.54 -16.30
CA ALA A 161 7.18 -2.20 -16.73
C ALA A 161 7.12 -0.96 -17.64
N LYS A 162 7.94 0.05 -17.37
CA LYS A 162 8.07 1.22 -18.26
C LYS A 162 8.61 0.81 -19.63
N GLN A 163 9.67 0.00 -19.67
CA GLN A 163 10.25 -0.52 -20.92
C GLN A 163 9.25 -1.33 -21.74
N ALA A 164 8.49 -2.23 -21.10
CA ALA A 164 7.45 -3.01 -21.77
C ALA A 164 6.32 -2.13 -22.33
N ALA A 165 5.97 -1.04 -21.67
CA ALA A 165 4.98 -0.09 -22.16
C ALA A 165 5.49 0.71 -23.37
N SER A 166 6.77 1.12 -23.36
CA SER A 166 7.38 1.86 -24.47
C SER A 166 7.62 1.01 -25.72
N ALA A 167 7.80 -0.31 -25.59
CA ALA A 167 8.00 -1.21 -26.73
C ALA A 167 6.71 -1.55 -27.51
N LEU A 168 5.54 -1.12 -27.01
CA LEU A 168 4.23 -1.33 -27.63
C LEU A 168 3.75 -0.10 -28.43
N VAL A 169 4.57 0.94 -28.52
CA VAL A 169 4.36 2.19 -29.28
C VAL A 169 5.38 2.22 -30.41
#